data_AF-A0A960X0X3-F1
#
_entry.id   AF-A0A960X0X3-F1
#
_cell.length_a   1.000
_cell.length_b   1.000
_cell.length_c   1.000
_cell.angle_alpha   90.00
_cell.angle_beta   90.00
_cell.angle_gamma   90.00
#
_symmetry.space_group_name_H-M   'P 1'
#
loop_
_entity.id
_entity.type
_entity.pdbx_description
1 polymer ?
#
loop_
_entity_poly.entity_id
_entity_poly.type
_entity_poly.pdbx_seq_one_letter_code
_entity_poly.pdbx_strand_id
1 'polypeptide(L)'
;HSPIMCIGNGIPAIVCRWAEQTSKGMMWKDIGLGEWLFDLDNEEDVQRITPAILAMAKDPEGAKALAAKGRAFVEQRQKESMAEVGRALQKG
;
A
#
# COMPACT_ATOMS: atom_id res chain seq x y z
N HIS A 1 -4.15 -9.94 3.24
CA HIS A 1 -3.74 -9.19 4.44
C HIS A 1 -2.23 -9.09 4.60
N SER A 2 -1.46 -10.14 4.25
CA SER A 2 0.01 -10.14 4.34
C SER A 2 0.69 -8.90 3.73
N PRO A 3 0.32 -8.38 2.54
CA PRO A 3 1.02 -7.21 1.98
C PRO A 3 0.85 -5.94 2.84
N ILE A 4 -0.27 -5.80 3.53
CA ILE A 4 -0.54 -4.64 4.39
C ILE A 4 0.36 -4.67 5.61
N MET A 5 0.51 -5.86 6.20
CA MET A 5 1.41 -6.07 7.34
C MET A 5 2.86 -5.86 6.93
N CYS A 6 3.26 -6.27 5.72
CA CYS A 6 4.58 -5.99 5.17
C CYS A 6 4.85 -4.48 5.14
N ILE A 7 3.96 -3.69 4.52
CA ILE A 7 4.11 -2.23 4.46
C ILE A 7 4.17 -1.62 5.87
N GLY A 8 3.30 -2.06 6.79
CA GLY A 8 3.34 -1.62 8.20
C GLY A 8 4.70 -1.89 8.88
N ASN A 9 5.37 -2.98 8.52
CA ASN A 9 6.71 -3.32 9.02
C ASN A 9 7.85 -2.74 8.16
N GLY A 10 7.56 -1.87 7.19
CA GLY A 10 8.57 -1.29 6.31
C GLY A 10 9.15 -2.27 5.29
N ILE A 11 8.46 -3.39 5.03
CA ILE A 11 8.83 -4.41 4.05
C ILE A 11 8.09 -4.09 2.74
N PRO A 12 8.80 -3.82 1.63
CA PRO A 12 8.19 -3.63 0.32
C PRO A 12 7.31 -4.83 -0.07
N ALA A 13 6.12 -4.56 -0.62
CA ALA A 13 5.18 -5.59 -1.00
C ALA A 13 4.30 -5.17 -2.18
N ILE A 14 4.11 -6.12 -3.09
CA ILE A 14 3.20 -6.02 -4.23
C ILE A 14 1.87 -6.70 -3.90
N VAL A 15 0.79 -6.15 -4.43
CA VAL A 15 -0.55 -6.74 -4.39
C VAL A 15 -0.95 -7.14 -5.80
N CYS A 16 -1.18 -8.44 -5.99
CA CYS A 16 -1.89 -8.96 -7.14
C CYS A 16 -3.31 -9.30 -6.70
N ARG A 17 -4.30 -8.91 -7.51
CA ARG A 17 -5.72 -9.13 -7.21
C ARG A 17 -6.46 -9.73 -8.39
N TRP A 18 -7.66 -10.22 -8.12
CA TRP A 18 -8.69 -10.54 -9.12
C TRP A 18 -9.95 -9.72 -8.87
N ALA A 19 -10.89 -9.74 -9.80
CA ALA A 19 -12.19 -9.10 -9.74
C ALA A 19 -13.05 -9.60 -8.57
N GLU A 20 -12.97 -10.89 -8.23
CA GLU A 20 -13.72 -11.54 -7.15
C GLU A 20 -13.21 -11.14 -5.75
N GLN A 21 -11.98 -10.65 -5.66
CA GLN A 21 -11.44 -10.17 -4.39
C GLN A 21 -12.06 -8.83 -4.00
N THR A 22 -12.06 -8.57 -2.68
CA THR A 22 -12.62 -7.33 -2.15
C THR A 22 -11.82 -6.10 -2.59
N SER A 23 -12.45 -4.94 -2.45
CA SER A 23 -11.88 -3.63 -2.77
C SER A 23 -10.66 -3.22 -1.93
N LYS A 24 -10.29 -3.99 -0.91
CA LYS A 24 -9.21 -3.65 0.03
C LYS A 24 -7.86 -3.42 -0.66
N GLY A 25 -7.59 -4.11 -1.77
CA GLY A 25 -6.36 -3.92 -2.55
C GLY A 25 -6.26 -2.53 -3.19
N MET A 26 -7.38 -1.87 -3.47
CA MET A 26 -7.39 -0.56 -4.14
C MET A 26 -6.73 0.54 -3.31
N MET A 27 -6.62 0.36 -1.98
CA MET A 27 -5.95 1.31 -1.11
C MET A 27 -4.47 1.54 -1.47
N TRP A 28 -3.81 0.63 -2.21
CA TRP A 28 -2.46 0.86 -2.72
C TRP A 28 -2.38 2.14 -3.55
N LYS A 29 -3.43 2.46 -4.32
CA LYS A 29 -3.52 3.71 -5.08
C LYS A 29 -3.57 4.92 -4.14
N ASP A 30 -4.33 4.82 -3.05
CA ASP A 30 -4.56 5.91 -2.10
C ASP A 30 -3.32 6.24 -1.25
N ILE A 31 -2.50 5.23 -0.93
CA ILE A 31 -1.31 5.39 -0.08
C ILE A 31 -0.02 5.63 -0.88
N GLY A 32 -0.13 5.91 -2.19
CA GLY A 32 1.01 6.20 -3.05
C GLY A 32 1.84 4.97 -3.47
N LEU A 33 1.26 3.77 -3.39
CA LEU A 33 1.87 2.50 -3.80
C LEU A 33 1.18 1.91 -5.05
N GLY A 34 0.49 2.73 -5.85
CA GLY A 34 -0.29 2.26 -7.01
C GLY A 34 0.50 1.43 -8.03
N GLU A 35 1.79 1.74 -8.22
CA GLU A 35 2.72 0.98 -9.09
C GLU A 35 2.96 -0.47 -8.63
N TRP A 36 2.58 -0.79 -7.39
CA TRP A 36 2.67 -2.13 -6.81
C TRP A 36 1.30 -2.82 -6.69
N LEU A 37 0.30 -2.33 -7.41
CA LEU A 37 -1.01 -2.96 -7.52
C LEU A 37 -1.22 -3.48 -8.95
N PHE A 38 -1.52 -4.77 -9.06
CA PHE A 38 -1.73 -5.45 -10.35
C PHE A 38 -3.06 -6.20 -10.35
N ASP A 39 -3.80 -6.04 -11.43
CA ASP A 39 -5.02 -6.79 -11.71
C ASP A 39 -4.69 -8.02 -12.57
N LEU A 40 -4.88 -9.22 -12.03
CA LEU A 40 -4.55 -10.47 -12.72
C LEU A 40 -5.58 -10.82 -13.81
N ASP A 41 -6.72 -10.15 -13.84
CA ASP A 41 -7.70 -10.27 -14.93
C ASP A 41 -7.35 -9.36 -16.12
N ASN A 42 -6.28 -8.56 -16.01
CA ASN A 42 -5.77 -7.70 -17.08
C ASN A 42 -4.39 -8.22 -17.56
N GLU A 43 -4.29 -8.62 -18.83
CA GLU A 43 -3.05 -9.14 -19.42
C GLU A 43 -1.88 -8.13 -19.39
N GLU A 44 -2.16 -6.84 -19.56
CA GLU A 44 -1.14 -5.80 -19.49
C GLU A 44 -0.57 -5.66 -18.07
N ASP A 45 -1.42 -5.77 -17.06
CA ASP A 45 -1.01 -5.79 -15.65
C ASP A 45 -0.16 -7.01 -15.34
N VAL A 46 -0.57 -8.19 -15.80
CA VAL A 46 0.18 -9.45 -15.61
C VAL A 46 1.60 -9.34 -16.18
N GLN A 47 1.77 -8.77 -17.36
CA GLN A 47 3.08 -8.58 -17.99
C GLN A 47 3.99 -7.63 -17.20
N ARG A 48 3.42 -6.68 -16.43
CA ARG A 48 4.18 -5.71 -15.63
C ARG A 48 4.65 -6.26 -14.27
N ILE A 49 4.15 -7.40 -13.83
CA ILE A 49 4.52 -7.99 -12.53
C ILE A 49 6.00 -8.34 -12.46
N THR A 50 6.51 -9.09 -13.44
CA THR A 50 7.92 -9.54 -13.45
C THR A 50 8.90 -8.36 -13.48
N PRO A 51 8.74 -7.35 -14.36
CA PRO A 51 9.55 -6.14 -14.32
C PRO A 51 9.50 -5.40 -12.98
N ALA A 52 8.31 -5.30 -12.35
CA ALA A 52 8.16 -4.61 -11.08
C ALA A 52 8.88 -5.33 -9.93
N ILE A 53 8.78 -6.66 -9.86
CA ILE A 53 9.52 -7.49 -8.89
C ILE A 53 11.02 -7.33 -9.11
N LEU A 54 11.48 -7.35 -10.36
CA LEU A 54 12.90 -7.19 -10.69
C LEU A 54 13.42 -5.79 -10.31
N ALA A 55 12.63 -4.74 -10.56
CA ALA A 55 12.98 -3.37 -10.15
C ALA A 55 13.08 -3.26 -8.63
N MET A 56 12.10 -3.80 -7.90
CA MET A 56 12.11 -3.85 -6.44
C MET A 56 13.34 -4.60 -5.88
N ALA A 57 13.72 -5.72 -6.50
CA ALA A 57 14.87 -6.51 -6.09
C ALA A 57 16.21 -5.86 -6.43
N LYS A 58 16.29 -5.11 -7.54
CA LYS A 58 17.50 -4.41 -7.98
C LYS A 58 17.77 -3.12 -7.20
N ASP A 59 16.74 -2.50 -6.65
CA ASP A 59 16.85 -1.32 -5.79
C ASP A 59 16.12 -1.51 -4.45
N PRO A 60 16.68 -2.33 -3.53
CA PRO A 60 16.05 -2.59 -2.24
C PRO A 60 15.89 -1.35 -1.37
N GLU A 61 16.82 -0.40 -1.46
CA GLU A 61 16.79 0.84 -0.66
C GLU A 61 15.70 1.79 -1.17
N GLY A 62 15.60 1.98 -2.49
CA GLY A 62 14.49 2.74 -3.09
C GLY A 62 13.13 2.10 -2.81
N ALA A 63 13.04 0.77 -2.87
CA ALA A 63 11.82 0.06 -2.52
C ALA A 63 11.43 0.26 -1.04
N LYS A 64 12.38 0.11 -0.10
CA LYS A 64 12.11 0.40 1.33
C LYS A 64 11.69 1.85 1.54
N ALA A 65 12.33 2.80 0.85
CA ALA A 65 11.97 4.20 0.94
C ALA A 65 10.55 4.48 0.43
N LEU A 66 10.13 3.84 -0.67
CA LEU A 66 8.76 3.96 -1.18
C LEU A 66 7.74 3.34 -0.21
N ALA A 67 8.02 2.14 0.33
CA ALA A 67 7.19 1.51 1.34
C ALA A 67 7.06 2.38 2.61
N ALA A 68 8.15 3.00 3.04
CA ALA A 68 8.17 3.91 4.18
C ALA A 68 7.31 5.17 3.94
N LYS A 69 7.30 5.72 2.72
CA LYS A 69 6.41 6.84 2.36
C LYS A 69 4.93 6.44 2.50
N GLY A 70 4.55 5.27 1.98
CA GLY A 70 3.19 4.76 2.10
C GLY A 70 2.79 4.52 3.57
N ARG A 71 3.69 3.95 4.37
CA ARG A 71 3.49 3.78 5.81
C ARG A 71 3.30 5.12 6.52
N ALA A 72 4.17 6.09 6.28
CA ALA A 72 4.12 7.40 6.92
C ALA A 72 2.81 8.14 6.60
N PHE A 73 2.30 8.01 5.37
CA PHE A 73 0.99 8.55 5.00
C PHE A 73 -0.14 7.96 5.86
N VAL A 74 -0.17 6.62 6.04
CA VAL A 74 -1.18 5.95 6.86
C VAL A 74 -1.07 6.35 8.33
N GLU A 75 0.15 6.40 8.88
CA GLU A 75 0.39 6.84 10.27
C GLU A 75 -0.11 8.27 10.50
N GLN A 76 0.13 9.17 9.54
CA GLN A 76 -0.37 10.54 9.61
C GLN A 76 -1.89 10.59 9.61
N ARG A 77 -2.56 9.86 8.70
CA ARG A 77 -4.04 9.79 8.65
C ARG A 77 -4.63 9.18 9.91
N GLN A 78 -3.98 8.16 10.48
CA GLN A 78 -4.41 7.57 11.74
C GLN A 78 -4.33 8.58 12.89
N LYS A 79 -3.24 9.33 12.99
CA LYS A 79 -3.06 10.39 13.99
C LYS A 79 -4.11 11.48 13.85
N GLU A 80 -4.37 11.95 12.63
CA GLU A 80 -5.39 12.97 12.34
C GLU A 80 -6.80 12.49 12.73
N SER A 81 -7.16 11.27 12.34
CA SER A 81 -8.46 10.66 12.63
C SER A 81 -8.68 10.53 14.14
N MET A 82 -7.68 10.03 14.89
CA MET A 82 -7.79 9.90 16.34
C MET A 82 -7.81 11.24 17.06
N ALA A 83 -7.20 12.28 16.50
CA ALA A 83 -7.30 13.64 17.04
C ALA A 83 -8.73 14.19 16.95
N GLU A 84 -9.48 13.86 15.88
CA GLU A 84 -10.90 14.22 15.79
C GLU A 84 -11.75 13.49 16.83
N VAL A 85 -11.50 12.20 17.04
CA VAL A 85 -12.17 11.44 18.11
C VAL A 85 -11.92 12.09 19.47
N GLY A 86 -10.66 12.46 19.76
CA GLY A 86 -10.31 13.18 20.99
C GLY A 86 -11.05 14.51 21.14
N ARG A 87 -11.17 15.29 20.07
CA ARG A 87 -11.94 16.56 20.07
C ARG A 87 -13.42 16.34 20.32
N ALA A 88 -14.01 15.30 19.74
CA ALA A 88 -15.42 14.98 19.93
C ALA A 88 -15.71 14.62 21.39
N LEU A 89 -14.81 13.88 22.04
CA LEU A 89 -14.94 13.48 23.46
C LEU A 89 -14.80 14.65 24.45
N GLN A 90 -14.13 15.74 24.07
CA GLN A 90 -13.99 16.93 24.94
C GLN A 90 -15.18 17.89 24.87
N LYS A 91 -16.11 17.68 23.92
CA LYS A 91 -17.28 18.54 23.68
C LYS A 91 -18.57 18.00 24.29
N GLY A 92 -18.57 16.77 24.81
CA GLY A 92 -19.70 16.17 25.54
C GLY A 92 -19.41 16.14 27.03
#